data_AF-A0A3M8AVF5-F1
#
_entry.id   AF-A0A3M8AVF5-F1
#
_cell.length_a   1.000
_cell.length_b   1.000
_cell.length_c   1.000
_cell.angle_alpha   90.00
_cell.angle_beta   90.00
_cell.angle_gamma   90.00
#
_symmetry.space_group_name_H-M   'P 1'
#
loop_
_entity.id
_entity.type
_entity.pdbx_description
1 polymer ?
#
loop_
_entity_poly.entity_id
_entity_poly.type
_entity_poly.pdbx_seq_one_letter_code
_entity_poly.pdbx_strand_id
1 'polypeptide(L)'
;MNLGMELEYDNLAVWFDRKTLHAMVQALVEAGVSVTWKESPEQFHLLVNTTDGLSDWTMQRLNGSYKLQVAGVPVHDSRVALVLYHFVERAKGHAIIKVRLDDCILMKHVQYGEVVRIVEIKGAEKKMIYEKFCNVTMDQVIAALKRRDSEERIPVLRLELDYELATLFDAIKAEDQAQIKKSMEVLKQLRREMLLLEA
;
A
#
# COMPACT_ATOMS: atom_id res chain seq x y z
N MET A 1 2.41 16.45 27.04
CA MET A 1 3.86 16.55 26.75
C MET A 1 4.02 16.52 25.24
N ASN A 2 4.31 17.66 24.61
CA ASN A 2 4.69 17.68 23.20
C ASN A 2 6.12 17.12 23.14
N LEU A 3 6.28 15.85 22.79
CA LEU A 3 7.57 15.42 22.24
C LEU A 3 7.68 16.16 20.91
N GLY A 4 8.67 17.05 20.77
CA GLY A 4 8.97 17.79 19.54
C GLY A 4 9.47 16.89 18.41
N MET A 5 8.71 15.83 18.12
CA MET A 5 8.95 14.89 17.06
C MET A 5 8.30 15.43 15.80
N GLU A 6 9.13 15.85 14.88
CA GLU A 6 8.71 16.20 13.53
C GLU A 6 8.86 14.94 12.66
N LEU A 7 7.76 14.51 12.04
CA LEU A 7 7.76 13.37 11.12
C LEU A 7 7.66 13.87 9.69
N GLU A 8 8.58 13.45 8.85
CA GLU A 8 8.57 13.70 7.41
C GLU A 8 8.46 12.36 6.69
N TYR A 9 7.50 12.27 5.77
CA TYR A 9 7.23 11.06 5.00
C TYR A 9 7.76 11.23 3.58
N ASP A 10 8.75 10.41 3.24
CA ASP A 10 9.39 10.37 1.93
C ASP A 10 9.14 9.04 1.23
N ASN A 11 8.96 9.10 -0.10
CA ASN A 11 8.67 7.94 -0.93
C ASN A 11 7.58 7.06 -0.31
N LEU A 12 6.54 7.69 0.26
CA LEU A 12 5.43 6.98 0.85
C LEU A 12 4.55 6.48 -0.30
N ALA A 13 4.49 5.16 -0.46
CA ALA A 13 3.54 4.50 -1.34
C ALA A 13 2.98 3.30 -0.57
N VAL A 14 1.85 3.51 0.07
CA VAL A 14 1.18 2.51 0.90
C VAL A 14 -0.24 2.25 0.43
N TRP A 15 -0.68 1.02 0.63
CA TRP A 15 -1.99 0.54 0.24
C TRP A 15 -2.85 0.32 1.47
N PHE A 16 -4.05 0.88 1.45
CA PHE A 16 -5.09 0.64 2.44
C PHE A 16 -6.27 -0.06 1.79
N ASP A 17 -6.81 -1.09 2.45
CA ASP A 17 -8.15 -1.55 2.12
C ASP A 17 -9.20 -0.57 2.65
N ARG A 18 -10.45 -0.72 2.20
CA ARG A 18 -11.54 0.17 2.63
C ARG A 18 -11.69 0.23 4.15
N LYS A 19 -11.58 -0.91 4.85
CA LYS A 19 -11.79 -0.97 6.31
C LYS A 19 -10.70 -0.19 7.05
N THR A 20 -9.46 -0.39 6.63
CA THR A 20 -8.27 0.23 7.21
C THR A 20 -8.26 1.73 6.94
N LEU A 21 -8.63 2.15 5.73
CA LEU A 21 -8.77 3.56 5.39
C LEU A 21 -9.80 4.27 6.28
N HIS A 22 -10.99 3.67 6.45
CA HIS A 22 -12.02 4.25 7.31
C HIS A 22 -11.60 4.24 8.78
N ALA A 23 -10.90 3.20 9.24
CA ALA A 23 -10.32 3.15 10.58
C ALA A 23 -9.28 4.27 10.79
N MET A 24 -8.48 4.59 9.78
CA MET A 24 -7.53 5.71 9.82
C MET A 24 -8.25 7.05 9.94
N VAL A 25 -9.27 7.27 9.11
CA VAL A 25 -10.10 8.49 9.17
C VAL A 25 -10.77 8.62 10.55
N GLN A 26 -11.30 7.53 11.09
CA GLN A 26 -11.88 7.50 12.42
C GLN A 26 -10.84 7.83 13.51
N ALA A 27 -9.63 7.25 13.44
CA ALA A 27 -8.57 7.53 14.38
C ALA A 27 -8.12 9.01 14.35
N LEU A 28 -8.13 9.66 13.17
CA LEU A 28 -7.89 11.10 13.07
C LEU A 28 -8.97 11.91 13.81
N VAL A 29 -10.24 11.56 13.62
CA VAL A 29 -11.36 12.23 14.32
C VAL A 29 -11.27 12.03 15.83
N GLU A 30 -11.00 10.80 16.29
CA GLU A 30 -10.83 10.48 17.72
C GLU A 30 -9.63 11.20 18.35
N ALA A 31 -8.57 11.45 17.56
CA ALA A 31 -7.45 12.28 17.99
C ALA A 31 -7.79 13.78 18.04
N GLY A 32 -9.03 14.18 17.70
CA GLY A 32 -9.48 15.57 17.69
C GLY A 32 -9.04 16.36 16.46
N VAL A 33 -8.71 15.67 15.36
CA VAL A 33 -8.36 16.30 14.08
C VAL A 33 -9.63 16.45 13.26
N SER A 34 -9.88 17.66 12.73
CA SER A 34 -11.01 17.89 11.84
C SER A 34 -10.65 17.39 10.44
N VAL A 35 -11.45 16.46 9.91
CA VAL A 35 -11.23 15.86 8.60
C VAL A 35 -12.49 15.95 7.75
N THR A 36 -12.30 16.12 6.45
CA THR A 36 -13.38 16.01 5.46
C THR A 36 -12.90 15.13 4.33
N TRP A 37 -13.78 14.29 3.78
CA TRP A 37 -13.41 13.41 2.68
C TRP A 37 -14.48 13.36 1.60
N LYS A 38 -14.04 13.07 0.38
CA LYS A 38 -14.89 12.79 -0.77
C LYS A 38 -14.40 11.51 -1.44
N GLU A 39 -15.31 10.58 -1.65
CA GLU A 39 -15.03 9.33 -2.34
C GLU A 39 -15.66 9.36 -3.73
N SER A 40 -14.84 9.08 -4.75
CA SER A 40 -15.25 8.86 -6.13
C SER A 40 -14.96 7.40 -6.54
N PRO A 41 -15.44 6.95 -7.71
CA PRO A 41 -15.13 5.61 -8.21
C PRO A 41 -13.63 5.35 -8.37
N GLU A 42 -12.84 6.39 -8.64
CA GLU A 42 -11.41 6.28 -8.97
C GLU A 42 -10.48 6.79 -7.86
N GLN A 43 -10.98 7.65 -6.96
CA GLN A 43 -10.13 8.35 -5.99
C GLN A 43 -10.83 8.56 -4.65
N PHE A 44 -10.04 8.66 -3.59
CA PHE A 44 -10.47 9.10 -2.27
C PHE A 44 -9.67 10.34 -1.89
N HIS A 45 -10.34 11.47 -1.73
CA HIS A 45 -9.72 12.72 -1.32
C HIS A 45 -10.00 12.95 0.16
N LEU A 46 -8.94 13.10 0.96
CA LEU A 46 -9.01 13.36 2.39
C LEU A 46 -8.31 14.69 2.68
N LEU A 47 -9.09 15.65 3.17
CA LEU A 47 -8.59 16.91 3.69
C LEU A 47 -8.49 16.80 5.21
N VAL A 48 -7.28 16.98 5.73
CA VAL A 48 -6.95 16.93 7.15
C VAL A 48 -6.59 18.34 7.61
N ASN A 49 -7.37 18.90 8.53
CA ASN A 49 -7.12 20.21 9.09
C ASN A 49 -6.17 20.07 10.28
N THR A 50 -4.92 20.46 10.07
CA THR A 50 -3.83 20.36 11.02
C THR A 50 -3.58 21.70 11.70
N THR A 51 -2.84 21.71 12.81
CA THR A 51 -2.50 22.97 13.51
C THR A 51 -1.67 23.95 12.68
N ASP A 52 -1.01 23.45 11.64
CA ASP A 52 -0.04 24.11 10.77
C ASP A 52 -0.61 24.37 9.36
N GLY A 53 -1.83 23.90 9.04
CA GLY A 53 -2.47 24.15 7.75
C GLY A 53 -3.47 23.08 7.34
N LEU A 54 -3.83 23.07 6.05
CA LEU A 54 -4.66 22.03 5.48
C LEU A 54 -3.77 21.05 4.71
N SER A 55 -3.81 19.77 5.08
CA SER A 55 -3.16 18.69 4.34
C SER A 55 -4.16 18.00 3.41
N ASP A 56 -3.88 18.02 2.10
CA ASP A 56 -4.67 17.30 1.09
C ASP A 56 -4.00 15.97 0.75
N TRP A 57 -4.67 14.88 1.07
CA TRP A 57 -4.24 13.51 0.76
C TRP A 57 -5.17 12.91 -0.29
N THR A 58 -4.66 12.78 -1.51
CA THR A 58 -5.38 12.10 -2.59
C THR A 58 -4.89 10.67 -2.74
N MET A 59 -5.81 9.72 -2.71
CA MET A 59 -5.54 8.30 -2.84
C MET A 59 -6.19 7.74 -4.09
N GLN A 60 -5.40 7.02 -4.90
CA GLN A 60 -5.92 6.38 -6.11
C GLN A 60 -6.53 5.03 -5.75
N ARG A 61 -7.75 4.77 -6.23
CA ARG A 61 -8.44 3.50 -6.01
C ARG A 61 -8.10 2.54 -7.15
N LEU A 62 -7.45 1.42 -6.82
CA LEU A 62 -7.23 0.30 -7.73
C LEU A 62 -7.75 -0.98 -7.08
N ASN A 63 -8.62 -1.71 -7.79
CA ASN A 63 -9.10 -3.03 -7.40
C ASN A 63 -9.67 -3.12 -5.96
N GLY A 64 -10.27 -2.04 -5.45
CA GLY A 64 -10.83 -1.98 -4.10
C GLY A 64 -9.85 -1.62 -2.98
N SER A 65 -8.58 -1.37 -3.33
CA SER A 65 -7.56 -0.79 -2.45
C SER A 65 -7.29 0.67 -2.81
N TYR A 66 -6.85 1.45 -1.83
CA TYR A 66 -6.55 2.87 -1.97
C TYR A 66 -5.04 3.08 -1.79
N LYS A 67 -4.38 3.60 -2.82
CA LYS A 67 -2.96 3.92 -2.81
C LYS A 67 -2.78 5.33 -2.32
N LEU A 68 -2.20 5.50 -1.13
CA LEU A 68 -1.72 6.80 -0.67
C LEU A 68 -0.29 7.01 -1.19
N GLN A 69 -0.09 8.08 -1.94
CA GLN A 69 1.23 8.59 -2.28
C GLN A 69 1.43 9.96 -1.66
N VAL A 70 2.47 10.09 -0.84
CA VAL A 70 2.89 11.37 -0.26
C VAL A 70 4.37 11.54 -0.54
N ALA A 71 4.74 12.72 -1.06
CA ALA A 71 6.11 13.06 -1.42
C ALA A 71 6.61 14.20 -0.54
N GLY A 72 7.50 13.90 0.41
CA GLY A 72 8.29 14.89 1.14
C GLY A 72 7.49 15.94 1.89
N VAL A 73 6.33 15.55 2.43
CA VAL A 73 5.48 16.47 3.19
C VAL A 73 5.81 16.32 4.68
N PRO A 74 6.31 17.37 5.35
CA PRO A 74 6.44 17.36 6.79
C PRO A 74 5.06 17.38 7.45
N VAL A 75 4.88 16.58 8.49
CA VAL A 75 3.67 16.53 9.29
C VAL A 75 4.01 17.09 10.67
N HIS A 76 3.70 18.37 10.90
CA HIS A 76 4.01 19.05 12.15
C HIS A 76 2.97 18.77 13.24
N ASP A 77 1.71 18.51 12.86
CA ASP A 77 0.68 18.13 13.84
C ASP A 77 0.95 16.71 14.37
N SER A 78 1.42 16.65 15.61
CA SER A 78 1.78 15.41 16.32
C SER A 78 0.66 14.35 16.33
N ARG A 79 -0.60 14.76 16.30
CA ARG A 79 -1.75 13.85 16.31
C ARG A 79 -1.86 13.13 14.96
N VAL A 80 -1.79 13.91 13.89
CA VAL A 80 -1.80 13.40 12.51
C VAL A 80 -0.57 12.55 12.26
N ALA A 81 0.60 12.99 12.72
CA ALA A 81 1.84 12.26 12.59
C ALA A 81 1.77 10.88 13.27
N LEU A 82 1.25 10.81 14.51
CA LEU A 82 1.12 9.56 15.25
C LEU A 82 0.12 8.60 14.62
N VAL A 83 -1.05 9.11 14.21
CA VAL A 83 -2.06 8.29 13.52
C VAL A 83 -1.47 7.75 12.22
N LEU A 84 -0.94 8.62 11.35
CA LEU A 84 -0.36 8.20 10.07
C LEU A 84 0.75 7.16 10.27
N TYR A 85 1.62 7.38 11.26
CA TYR A 85 2.69 6.44 11.61
C TYR A 85 2.14 5.03 11.93
N HIS A 86 1.11 4.96 12.79
CA HIS A 86 0.52 3.70 13.21
C HIS A 86 -0.04 2.88 12.03
N PHE A 87 -0.64 3.55 11.06
CA PHE A 87 -1.23 2.91 9.88
C PHE A 87 -0.18 2.57 8.82
N VAL A 88 0.79 3.47 8.57
CA VAL A 88 1.87 3.25 7.59
C VAL A 88 2.78 2.11 8.00
N GLU A 89 3.12 1.98 9.29
CA GLU A 89 3.94 0.86 9.79
C GLU A 89 3.30 -0.51 9.57
N ARG A 90 1.98 -0.58 9.42
CA ARG A 90 1.23 -1.83 9.21
C ARG A 90 0.76 -2.02 7.77
N ALA A 91 0.93 -1.01 6.92
CA ALA A 91 0.43 -1.02 5.57
C ALA A 91 1.35 -1.80 4.62
N LYS A 92 0.74 -2.42 3.60
CA LYS A 92 1.50 -2.97 2.47
C LYS A 92 2.07 -1.80 1.67
N GLY A 93 3.32 -1.91 1.22
CA GLY A 93 3.97 -0.86 0.43
C GLY A 93 5.34 -0.49 0.97
N HIS A 94 5.77 0.75 0.75
CA HIS A 94 7.03 1.25 1.27
C HIS A 94 6.88 2.67 1.78
N ALA A 95 7.69 3.00 2.78
CA ALA A 95 7.76 4.32 3.35
C ALA A 95 9.17 4.58 3.88
N ILE A 96 9.63 5.82 3.75
CA ILE A 96 10.76 6.33 4.52
C ILE A 96 10.17 7.35 5.50
N ILE A 97 10.29 7.05 6.79
CA ILE A 97 9.82 7.93 7.86
C ILE A 97 11.07 8.56 8.47
N LYS A 98 11.23 9.87 8.30
CA LYS A 98 12.25 10.64 9.00
C LYS A 98 11.63 11.18 10.27
N VAL A 99 12.25 10.88 11.41
CA VAL A 99 11.90 11.42 12.71
C VAL A 99 13.03 12.36 13.11
N ARG A 100 12.74 13.65 13.24
CA ARG A 100 13.68 14.63 13.79
C ARG A 100 13.52 14.66 15.31
N LEU A 101 14.63 14.49 16.02
CA LEU A 101 14.72 14.60 17.46
C LEU A 101 15.97 15.41 17.80
N ASP A 102 15.77 16.66 18.23
CA ASP A 102 16.84 17.63 18.45
C ASP A 102 17.78 17.74 17.23
N ASP A 103 19.08 17.47 17.41
CA ASP A 103 20.10 17.48 16.34
C ASP A 103 20.24 16.14 15.59
N CYS A 104 19.35 15.19 15.89
CA CYS A 104 19.39 13.84 15.35
C CYS A 104 18.24 13.61 14.37
N ILE A 105 18.54 12.94 13.25
CA ILE A 105 17.51 12.46 12.32
C ILE A 105 17.55 10.93 12.33
N LEU A 106 16.43 10.32 12.68
CA LEU A 106 16.22 8.88 12.57
C LEU A 106 15.43 8.59 11.31
N MET A 107 16.02 7.89 10.35
CA MET A 107 15.33 7.42 9.16
C MET A 107 14.95 5.96 9.34
N LYS A 108 13.65 5.68 9.34
CA LYS A 108 13.09 4.33 9.33
C LYS A 108 12.62 3.98 7.93
N HIS A 109 13.23 2.95 7.35
CA HIS A 109 12.75 2.36 6.12
C HIS A 109 11.76 1.26 6.48
N VAL A 110 10.50 1.45 6.09
CA VAL A 110 9.43 0.49 6.23
C VAL A 110 9.14 -0.12 4.88
N GLN A 111 9.07 -1.45 4.81
CA GLN A 111 8.67 -2.20 3.63
C GLN A 111 7.68 -3.29 4.04
N TYR A 112 6.54 -3.34 3.36
CA TYR A 112 5.47 -4.33 3.53
C TYR A 112 5.04 -4.52 4.99
N GLY A 113 4.91 -3.43 5.75
CA GLY A 113 4.49 -3.47 7.15
C GLY A 113 5.59 -3.87 8.14
N GLU A 114 6.86 -3.87 7.70
CA GLU A 114 8.01 -4.18 8.56
C GLU A 114 9.09 -3.10 8.45
N VAL A 115 9.71 -2.76 9.59
CA VAL A 115 10.89 -1.90 9.61
C VAL A 115 12.10 -2.72 9.15
N VAL A 116 12.64 -2.41 7.97
CA VAL A 116 13.77 -3.14 7.37
C VAL A 116 15.12 -2.50 7.67
N ARG A 117 15.15 -1.18 7.90
CA ARG A 117 16.38 -0.44 8.21
C ARG A 117 16.09 0.77 9.08
N ILE A 118 16.97 1.04 10.04
CA ILE A 118 16.98 2.26 10.86
C ILE A 118 18.35 2.89 10.77
N VAL A 119 18.40 4.15 10.35
CA VAL A 119 19.61 4.95 10.23
C VAL A 119 19.49 6.15 11.15
N GLU A 120 20.49 6.37 12.00
CA GLU A 120 20.68 7.59 12.77
C GLU A 120 21.66 8.50 12.04
N ILE A 121 21.30 9.77 11.91
CA ILE A 121 22.14 10.82 11.33
C ILE A 121 22.32 11.89 12.40
N LYS A 122 23.58 12.23 12.71
CA LYS A 122 23.96 13.34 13.60
C LYS A 122 25.02 14.19 12.92
N GLY A 123 24.67 15.40 12.50
CA GLY A 123 25.55 16.23 11.68
C GLY A 123 25.99 15.51 10.41
N ALA A 124 27.31 15.30 10.24
CA ALA A 124 27.88 14.55 9.12
C ALA A 124 27.99 13.04 9.37
N GLU A 125 27.76 12.59 10.60
CA GLU A 125 27.87 11.19 10.97
C GLU A 125 26.58 10.43 10.62
N LYS A 126 26.76 9.26 10.00
CA LYS A 126 25.67 8.33 9.68
C LYS A 126 25.96 6.99 10.33
N LYS A 127 25.08 6.58 11.24
CA LYS A 127 25.15 5.30 11.95
C LYS A 127 23.97 4.41 11.57
N MET A 128 24.24 3.20 11.10
CA MET A 128 23.20 2.20 10.90
C MET A 128 22.88 1.55 12.25
N ILE A 129 21.70 1.84 12.81
CA ILE A 129 21.27 1.26 14.10
C ILE A 129 20.81 -0.17 13.88
N TYR A 130 20.05 -0.36 12.81
CA TYR A 130 19.43 -1.64 12.51
C TYR A 130 19.37 -1.82 11.00
N GLU A 131 19.76 -3.00 10.56
CA GLU A 131 19.48 -3.47 9.22
C GLU A 131 19.02 -4.91 9.37
N LYS A 132 17.80 -5.18 8.92
CA LYS A 132 17.34 -6.55 8.79
C LYS A 132 18.20 -7.17 7.70
N PHE A 133 19.10 -8.08 8.08
CA PHE A 133 19.83 -8.88 7.11
C PHE A 133 18.82 -9.72 6.34
N CYS A 134 18.50 -9.25 5.14
CA CYS A 134 17.67 -9.99 4.23
C CYS A 134 18.49 -11.17 3.72
N ASN A 135 18.29 -12.36 4.28
CA ASN A 135 18.53 -13.59 3.54
C ASN A 135 17.47 -13.64 2.43
N VAL A 136 17.70 -12.87 1.36
CA VAL A 136 16.81 -12.85 0.20
C VAL A 136 16.95 -14.19 -0.49
N THR A 137 15.98 -15.07 -0.28
CA THR A 137 15.90 -16.32 -1.04
C THR A 137 15.44 -16.02 -2.47
N MET A 138 15.81 -16.85 -3.43
CA MET A 138 15.40 -16.68 -4.83
C MET A 138 13.87 -16.59 -4.96
N ASP A 139 13.13 -17.27 -4.09
CA ASP A 139 11.67 -17.18 -3.99
C ASP A 139 11.17 -15.78 -3.59
N GLN A 140 11.90 -15.04 -2.74
CA GLN A 140 11.55 -13.66 -2.38
C GLN A 140 11.89 -12.66 -3.50
N VAL A 141 12.94 -12.90 -4.28
CA VAL A 141 13.24 -12.14 -5.52
C VAL A 141 12.14 -12.39 -6.55
N ILE A 142 11.76 -13.65 -6.74
CA ILE A 142 10.67 -14.06 -7.62
C ILE A 142 9.34 -13.46 -7.12
N ALA A 143 9.07 -13.44 -5.81
CA ALA A 143 7.87 -12.80 -5.25
C ALA A 143 7.88 -11.27 -5.42
N ALA A 144 9.04 -10.61 -5.32
CA ALA A 144 9.16 -9.16 -5.54
C ALA A 144 9.01 -8.76 -7.02
N LEU A 145 9.55 -9.56 -7.95
CA LEU A 145 9.33 -9.41 -9.39
C LEU A 145 7.87 -9.70 -9.75
N LYS A 146 7.32 -10.80 -9.23
CA LYS A 146 5.90 -11.13 -9.35
C LYS A 146 5.00 -10.08 -8.74
N ARG A 147 5.41 -9.30 -7.72
CA ARG A 147 4.56 -8.24 -7.12
C ARG A 147 4.34 -7.03 -8.03
N ARG A 148 5.38 -6.59 -8.76
CA ARG A 148 5.24 -5.53 -9.77
C ARG A 148 4.45 -6.04 -10.99
N ASP A 149 4.80 -7.24 -11.46
CA ASP A 149 4.08 -7.87 -12.56
C ASP A 149 2.65 -8.24 -12.16
N SER A 150 2.37 -8.60 -10.90
CA SER A 150 1.04 -9.02 -10.43
C SER A 150 0.08 -7.85 -10.37
N GLU A 151 0.51 -6.66 -9.93
CA GLU A 151 -0.39 -5.49 -9.89
C GLU A 151 -0.88 -5.12 -11.29
N GLU A 152 -0.05 -5.31 -12.33
CA GLU A 152 -0.40 -5.12 -13.74
C GLU A 152 -1.05 -6.36 -14.37
N ARG A 153 -0.68 -7.57 -13.96
CA ARG A 153 -1.19 -8.85 -14.48
C ARG A 153 -2.57 -9.18 -13.96
N ILE A 154 -2.89 -8.89 -12.70
CA ILE A 154 -4.22 -9.17 -12.09
C ILE A 154 -5.38 -8.58 -12.92
N PRO A 155 -5.38 -7.30 -13.34
CA PRO A 155 -6.47 -6.78 -14.17
C PRO A 155 -6.53 -7.45 -15.56
N VAL A 156 -5.39 -7.80 -16.16
CA VAL A 156 -5.34 -8.56 -17.43
C VAL A 156 -5.85 -9.99 -17.25
N LEU A 157 -5.47 -10.64 -16.15
CA LEU A 157 -5.88 -12.00 -15.80
C LEU A 157 -7.40 -12.09 -15.60
N ARG A 158 -8.01 -11.06 -15.01
CA ARG A 158 -9.46 -10.95 -14.87
C ARG A 158 -10.15 -10.87 -16.23
N LEU A 159 -9.62 -10.07 -17.15
CA LEU A 159 -10.15 -9.98 -18.51
C LEU A 159 -10.04 -11.32 -19.26
N GLU A 160 -8.92 -12.03 -19.11
CA GLU A 160 -8.74 -13.38 -19.69
C GLU A 160 -9.72 -14.39 -19.09
N LEU A 161 -9.99 -14.31 -17.78
CA LEU A 161 -10.97 -15.15 -17.09
C LEU A 161 -12.39 -14.88 -17.59
N ASP A 162 -12.77 -13.62 -17.73
CA ASP A 162 -14.07 -13.22 -18.27
C ASP A 162 -14.26 -13.69 -19.71
N TYR A 163 -13.20 -13.58 -20.53
CA TYR A 163 -13.20 -14.05 -21.92
C TYR A 163 -13.35 -15.58 -22.01
N GLU A 164 -12.61 -16.33 -21.19
CA GLU A 164 -12.68 -17.79 -21.21
C GLU A 164 -13.99 -18.31 -20.64
N LEU A 165 -14.58 -17.62 -19.65
CA LEU A 165 -15.93 -17.92 -19.15
C LEU A 165 -17.01 -17.67 -20.23
N ALA A 166 -16.90 -16.61 -21.01
CA ALA A 166 -17.77 -16.37 -22.15
C ALA A 166 -17.64 -17.49 -23.21
N THR A 167 -16.40 -17.87 -23.52
CA THR A 167 -16.11 -18.98 -24.45
C THR A 167 -16.68 -20.31 -23.96
N LEU A 168 -16.56 -20.60 -22.65
CA LEU A 168 -17.16 -21.78 -22.04
C LEU A 168 -18.69 -21.75 -22.14
N PHE A 169 -19.31 -20.59 -21.91
CA PHE A 169 -20.76 -20.44 -22.00
C PHE A 169 -21.29 -20.71 -23.41
N ASP A 170 -20.62 -20.19 -24.43
CA ASP A 170 -20.98 -20.44 -25.83
C ASP A 170 -20.77 -21.91 -26.21
N ALA A 171 -19.68 -22.54 -25.74
CA ALA A 171 -19.43 -23.96 -25.95
C ALA A 171 -20.49 -24.85 -25.27
N ILE A 172 -20.96 -24.48 -24.08
CA ILE A 172 -22.07 -25.16 -23.40
C ILE A 172 -23.36 -25.04 -24.23
N LYS A 173 -23.67 -23.85 -24.77
CA LYS A 173 -24.85 -23.66 -25.63
C LYS A 173 -24.78 -24.45 -26.93
N ALA A 174 -23.59 -24.60 -27.50
CA ALA A 174 -23.35 -25.38 -28.71
C ALA A 174 -23.18 -26.89 -28.44
N GLU A 175 -23.25 -27.33 -27.17
CA GLU A 175 -22.97 -28.70 -26.72
C GLU A 175 -21.60 -29.26 -27.16
N ASP A 176 -20.63 -28.38 -27.44
CA ASP A 176 -19.29 -28.77 -27.90
C ASP A 176 -18.44 -29.28 -26.72
N GLN A 177 -18.49 -30.60 -26.51
CA GLN A 177 -17.79 -31.27 -25.42
C GLN A 177 -16.26 -31.14 -25.49
N ALA A 178 -15.69 -30.94 -26.67
CA ALA A 178 -14.24 -30.77 -26.81
C ALA A 178 -13.83 -29.37 -26.33
N GLN A 179 -14.57 -28.35 -26.77
CA GLN A 179 -14.31 -26.97 -26.36
C GLN A 179 -14.61 -26.76 -24.86
N ILE A 180 -15.67 -27.37 -24.33
CA ILE A 180 -15.99 -27.32 -22.89
C ILE A 180 -14.81 -27.85 -22.04
N LYS A 181 -14.24 -29.01 -22.40
CA LYS A 181 -13.07 -29.56 -21.68
C LYS A 181 -11.87 -28.63 -21.74
N LYS A 182 -11.58 -28.09 -22.93
CA LYS A 182 -10.45 -27.19 -23.15
C LYS A 182 -10.60 -25.91 -22.33
N SER A 183 -11.75 -25.26 -22.38
CA SER A 183 -12.03 -24.05 -21.62
C SER A 183 -11.96 -24.29 -20.11
N MET A 184 -12.41 -25.45 -19.62
CA MET A 184 -12.24 -25.81 -18.20
C MET A 184 -10.78 -26.00 -17.77
N GLU A 185 -9.90 -26.50 -18.63
CA GLU A 185 -8.47 -26.60 -18.32
C GLU A 185 -7.79 -25.23 -18.28
N VAL A 186 -8.10 -24.36 -19.25
CA VAL A 186 -7.61 -22.98 -19.27
C VAL A 186 -8.07 -22.22 -18.03
N LEU A 187 -9.35 -22.29 -17.66
CA LEU A 187 -9.87 -21.67 -16.44
C LEU A 187 -9.20 -22.19 -15.16
N LYS A 188 -8.83 -23.48 -15.11
CA LYS A 188 -8.06 -24.02 -13.97
C LYS A 188 -6.66 -23.45 -13.91
N GLN A 189 -6.01 -23.24 -15.04
CA GLN A 189 -4.68 -22.62 -15.10
C GLN A 189 -4.76 -21.15 -14.70
N LEU A 190 -5.68 -20.38 -15.29
CA LEU A 190 -5.93 -18.98 -14.95
C LEU A 190 -6.27 -18.81 -13.47
N ARG A 191 -7.11 -19.67 -12.90
CA ARG A 191 -7.41 -19.66 -11.46
C ARG A 191 -6.19 -19.94 -10.60
N ARG A 192 -5.32 -20.88 -10.99
CA ARG A 192 -4.09 -21.17 -10.25
C ARG A 192 -3.14 -19.98 -10.28
N GLU A 193 -2.99 -19.36 -11.45
CA GLU A 193 -2.19 -18.14 -11.60
C GLU A 193 -2.75 -17.01 -10.73
N MET A 194 -4.07 -16.81 -10.72
CA MET A 194 -4.74 -15.81 -9.88
C MET A 194 -4.47 -16.02 -8.38
N LEU A 195 -4.62 -17.26 -7.90
CA LEU A 195 -4.36 -17.60 -6.50
C LEU A 195 -2.89 -17.41 -6.10
N LEU A 196 -1.96 -17.59 -7.04
CA LEU A 196 -0.52 -17.35 -6.80
C LEU A 196 -0.16 -15.86 -6.76
N LEU A 197 -0.95 -15.00 -7.40
CA LEU A 197 -0.73 -13.56 -7.47
C LEU A 197 -1.48 -12.79 -6.36
N GLU A 198 -2.55 -13.37 -5.78
CA GLU A 198 -3.29 -12.78 -4.65
C GLU A 198 -2.69 -13.08 -3.25
N ALA A 199 -1.76 -14.04 -3.14
CA ALA A 199 -1.12 -14.48 -1.90
C ALA A 199 0.08 -13.59 -1.49
#